data_AF-A0A2N6EUU6-F1
#
_entry.id   AF-A0A2N6EUU6-F1
#
_cell.length_a   1.000
_cell.length_b   1.000
_cell.length_c   1.000
_cell.angle_alpha   90.00
_cell.angle_beta   90.00
_cell.angle_gamma   90.00
#
_symmetry.space_group_name_H-M   'P 1'
#
loop_
_entity.id
_entity.type
_entity.pdbx_description
1 polymer ?
#
loop_
_entity_poly.entity_id
_entity_poly.type
_entity_poly.pdbx_seq_one_letter_code
_entity_poly.pdbx_strand_id
1 'polypeptide(L)'
;MLLDTFTVIAQLINFLILVWLLKRFLYAPLLDAIDKREQRLRDRQQEALNREQQASALEEQLSAEREELSRNRQQRLDEARQDAEALKQRLADEVRREVDNKRQLWHQQLCAEQEAESHRISQHIEQELLSSLHRMLLQLADRSLEQQSLRAFLTKLEQLDDATRQSLSAALSAASTPPRLVTAHPLPPEEQQALQHQLTQLLSCENITFETDADLLCGAELLTDGHKISWTLASQLEDLNDHLRQVHKSSPSCDSSVKEA
;
A
#
# COMPACT_ATOMS: atom_id res chain seq x y z
N MET A 1 44.36 127.74 -66.63
CA MET A 1 43.80 126.38 -66.49
C MET A 1 43.26 126.25 -65.09
N LEU A 2 41.95 126.40 -64.93
CA LEU A 2 41.26 126.27 -63.65
C LEU A 2 40.61 124.90 -63.65
N LEU A 3 41.18 123.98 -62.87
CA LEU A 3 40.46 122.77 -62.49
C LEU A 3 39.33 123.24 -61.56
N ASP A 4 38.10 123.21 -62.07
CA ASP A 4 36.90 123.50 -61.27
C ASP A 4 36.83 122.52 -60.09
N THR A 5 37.31 122.98 -58.94
CA THR A 5 37.34 122.22 -57.68
C THR A 5 35.94 121.77 -57.29
N PHE A 6 34.92 122.52 -57.73
CA PHE A 6 33.51 122.18 -57.61
C PHE A 6 33.13 120.90 -58.38
N THR A 7 33.62 120.73 -59.60
CA THR A 7 33.33 119.55 -60.44
C THR A 7 33.99 118.29 -59.87
N VAL A 8 35.19 118.42 -59.32
CA VAL A 8 35.90 117.32 -58.63
C VAL A 8 35.16 116.90 -57.36
N ILE A 9 34.68 117.84 -56.55
CA ILE A 9 33.89 117.53 -55.35
C ILE A 9 32.54 116.90 -55.73
N ALA A 10 31.87 117.40 -56.77
CA ALA A 10 30.62 116.82 -57.25
C ALA A 10 30.80 115.39 -57.80
N GLN A 11 31.88 115.12 -58.53
CA GLN A 11 32.24 113.76 -58.97
C GLN A 11 32.60 112.84 -57.80
N LEU A 12 33.29 113.35 -56.78
CA LEU A 12 33.60 112.59 -55.57
C LEU A 12 32.32 112.21 -54.81
N ILE A 13 31.38 113.14 -54.67
CA ILE A 13 30.06 112.87 -54.06
C ILE A 13 29.29 111.84 -54.89
N ASN A 14 29.27 111.95 -56.21
CA ASN A 14 28.61 110.98 -57.10
C ASN A 14 29.24 109.59 -56.95
N PHE A 15 30.57 109.49 -56.93
CA PHE A 15 31.29 108.24 -56.68
C PHE A 15 30.97 107.65 -55.30
N LEU A 16 30.91 108.48 -54.24
CA LEU A 16 30.53 108.03 -52.90
C LEU A 16 29.09 107.49 -52.87
N ILE A 17 28.14 108.18 -53.52
CA ILE A 17 26.75 107.73 -53.64
C ILE A 17 26.71 106.38 -54.37
N LEU A 18 27.45 106.23 -55.46
CA LEU A 18 27.54 104.98 -56.22
C LEU A 18 28.12 103.84 -55.36
N VAL A 19 29.24 104.07 -54.68
CA VAL A 19 29.87 103.07 -53.80
C VAL A 19 28.94 102.69 -52.64
N TRP A 20 28.24 103.66 -52.06
CA TRP A 20 27.26 103.40 -51.00
C TRP A 20 26.09 102.55 -51.52
N LEU A 21 25.56 102.88 -52.70
CA LEU A 21 24.48 102.12 -53.34
C LEU A 21 24.95 100.69 -53.64
N LEU A 22 26.16 100.52 -54.18
CA LEU A 22 26.72 99.22 -54.56
C LEU A 22 27.01 98.35 -53.32
N LYS A 23 27.50 98.95 -52.24
CA LYS A 23 27.70 98.29 -50.94
C LYS A 23 26.36 97.79 -50.38
N ARG A 24 25.31 98.61 -50.44
CA ARG A 24 23.99 98.31 -49.88
C ARG A 24 23.18 97.33 -50.74
N PHE A 25 23.18 97.49 -52.06
CA PHE A 25 22.31 96.75 -52.99
C PHE A 25 22.96 95.51 -53.61
N LEU A 26 24.28 95.47 -53.82
CA LEU A 26 24.94 94.33 -54.46
C LEU A 26 25.79 93.52 -53.49
N TYR A 27 26.70 94.17 -52.75
CA TYR A 27 27.68 93.45 -51.94
C TYR A 27 27.08 92.76 -50.71
N ALA A 28 26.27 93.48 -49.94
CA ALA A 28 25.63 92.94 -48.74
C ALA A 28 24.68 91.74 -49.05
N PRO A 29 23.71 91.84 -49.98
CA PRO A 29 22.84 90.70 -50.29
C PRO A 29 23.56 89.54 -50.99
N LEU A 30 24.68 89.78 -51.69
CA LEU A 30 25.48 88.72 -52.30
C LEU A 30 26.28 87.93 -51.25
N LEU A 31 26.94 88.61 -50.30
CA LEU A 31 27.62 87.95 -49.18
C LEU A 31 26.64 87.16 -48.32
N ASP A 32 25.49 87.76 -47.96
CA ASP A 32 24.44 87.07 -47.20
C ASP A 32 23.94 85.79 -47.90
N ALA A 33 23.87 85.80 -49.24
CA ALA A 33 23.45 84.63 -50.01
C ALA A 33 24.51 83.52 -50.04
N ILE A 34 25.80 83.89 -50.04
CA ILE A 34 26.92 82.95 -49.95
C ILE A 34 27.00 82.37 -48.53
N ASP A 35 26.94 83.20 -47.49
CA ASP A 35 26.96 82.78 -46.09
C ASP A 35 25.77 81.87 -45.76
N LYS A 36 24.55 82.20 -46.24
CA LYS A 36 23.37 81.32 -46.09
C LYS A 36 23.50 80.00 -46.84
N ARG A 37 24.25 79.94 -47.94
CA ARG A 37 24.52 78.68 -48.64
C ARG A 37 25.54 77.86 -47.87
N GLU A 38 26.59 78.51 -47.36
CA GLU A 38 27.63 77.85 -46.59
C GLU A 38 27.08 77.29 -45.28
N GLN A 39 26.28 78.06 -44.53
CA GLN A 39 25.56 77.57 -43.35
C GLN A 39 24.66 76.38 -43.69
N ARG A 40 23.83 76.46 -44.74
CA ARG A 40 22.97 75.34 -45.15
C ARG A 40 23.76 74.08 -45.52
N LEU A 41 24.97 74.22 -46.10
CA LEU A 41 25.83 73.09 -46.41
C LEU A 41 26.42 72.47 -45.15
N ARG A 42 26.90 73.31 -44.22
CA ARG A 42 27.43 72.88 -42.91
C ARG A 42 26.34 72.20 -42.08
N ASP A 43 25.14 72.77 -42.01
CA ASP A 43 24.01 72.20 -41.28
C ASP A 43 23.61 70.84 -41.85
N ARG A 44 23.56 70.69 -43.18
CA ARG A 44 23.29 69.41 -43.84
C ARG A 44 24.37 68.38 -43.58
N GLN A 45 25.65 68.77 -43.59
CA GLN A 45 26.75 67.87 -43.24
C GLN A 45 26.65 67.43 -41.78
N GLN A 46 26.39 68.35 -40.86
CA GLN A 46 26.25 68.05 -39.44
C GLN A 46 25.05 67.14 -39.18
N GLU A 47 23.92 67.40 -39.85
CA GLU A 47 22.71 66.57 -39.75
C GLU A 47 22.94 65.16 -40.32
N ALA A 48 23.67 65.03 -41.43
CA ALA A 48 24.06 63.74 -41.99
C ALA A 48 24.97 62.96 -41.03
N LEU A 49 26.00 63.60 -40.47
CA LEU A 49 26.90 62.99 -39.47
C LEU A 49 26.15 62.56 -38.21
N ASN A 50 25.25 63.41 -37.70
CA ASN A 50 24.44 63.08 -36.53
C ASN A 50 23.51 61.89 -36.81
N ARG A 51 22.92 61.81 -38.01
CA ARG A 51 22.08 60.65 -38.40
C ARG A 51 22.89 59.37 -38.52
N GLU A 52 24.10 59.44 -39.08
CA GLU A 52 24.99 58.28 -39.20
C GLU A 52 25.44 57.77 -37.82
N GLN A 53 25.80 58.69 -36.91
CA GLN A 53 26.11 58.34 -35.52
C GLN A 53 24.91 57.74 -34.78
N GLN A 54 23.70 58.31 -34.95
CA GLN A 54 22.48 57.75 -34.37
C GLN A 54 22.16 56.37 -34.92
N ALA A 55 22.30 56.17 -36.23
CA ALA A 55 22.08 54.87 -36.86
C ALA A 55 23.06 53.82 -36.35
N SER A 56 24.36 54.15 -36.28
CA SER A 56 25.39 53.27 -35.73
C SER A 56 25.13 52.92 -34.26
N ALA A 57 24.75 53.91 -33.43
CA ALA A 57 24.41 53.66 -32.03
C ALA A 57 23.17 52.77 -31.87
N LEU A 58 22.15 52.94 -32.72
CA LEU A 58 20.96 52.08 -32.77
C LEU A 58 21.29 50.66 -33.21
N GLU A 59 22.17 50.49 -34.21
CA GLU A 59 22.63 49.18 -34.65
C GLU A 59 23.38 48.45 -33.54
N GLU A 60 24.29 49.14 -32.83
CA GLU A 60 25.01 48.58 -31.69
C GLU A 60 24.03 48.16 -30.57
N GLN A 61 23.07 49.01 -30.21
CA GLN A 61 22.05 48.69 -29.20
C GLN A 61 21.20 47.48 -29.59
N LEU A 62 20.71 47.44 -30.84
CA LEU A 62 19.92 46.32 -31.34
C LEU A 62 20.74 45.02 -31.40
N SER A 63 22.04 45.11 -31.70
CA SER A 63 22.92 43.94 -31.69
C SER A 63 23.12 43.40 -30.28
N ALA A 64 23.35 44.28 -29.30
CA ALA A 64 23.48 43.93 -27.89
C ALA A 64 22.19 43.30 -27.33
N GLU A 65 21.03 43.92 -27.60
CA GLU A 65 19.73 43.38 -27.17
C GLU A 65 19.44 42.01 -27.79
N ARG A 66 19.79 41.80 -29.07
CA ARG A 66 19.64 40.50 -29.73
C ARG A 66 20.53 39.44 -29.11
N GLU A 67 21.77 39.77 -28.77
CA GLU A 67 22.66 38.85 -28.07
C GLU A 67 22.13 38.50 -26.69
N GLU A 68 21.67 39.48 -25.92
CA GLU A 68 21.10 39.27 -24.59
C GLU A 68 19.84 38.39 -24.68
N LEU A 69 18.94 38.67 -25.62
CA LEU A 69 17.74 37.88 -25.86
C LEU A 69 18.10 36.43 -26.24
N SER A 70 19.13 36.24 -27.07
CA SER A 70 19.63 34.92 -27.45
C SER A 70 20.18 34.16 -26.25
N ARG A 71 21.00 34.81 -25.41
CA ARG A 71 21.54 34.22 -24.17
C ARG A 71 20.43 33.85 -23.19
N ASN A 72 19.48 34.76 -22.94
CA ASN A 72 18.34 34.53 -22.05
C ASN A 72 17.42 33.40 -22.57
N ARG A 73 17.24 33.30 -23.90
CA ARG A 73 16.48 32.20 -24.51
C ARG A 73 17.20 30.88 -24.30
N GLN A 74 18.50 30.83 -24.54
CA GLN A 74 19.30 29.62 -24.38
C GLN A 74 19.29 29.17 -22.92
N GLN A 75 19.49 30.09 -21.97
CA GLN A 75 19.41 29.80 -20.55
C GLN A 75 18.05 29.22 -20.17
N ARG A 76 16.94 29.85 -20.58
CA ARG A 76 15.59 29.34 -20.29
C ARG A 76 15.32 27.97 -20.90
N LEU A 77 15.86 27.69 -22.10
CA LEU A 77 15.74 26.37 -22.72
C LEU A 77 16.54 25.31 -21.95
N ASP A 78 17.72 25.66 -21.45
CA ASP A 78 18.56 24.74 -20.70
C ASP A 78 17.99 24.49 -19.30
N GLU A 79 17.43 25.50 -18.63
CA GLU A 79 16.64 25.35 -17.40
C GLU A 79 15.44 24.44 -17.62
N ALA A 80 14.63 24.69 -18.66
CA ALA A 80 13.47 23.85 -18.99
C ALA A 80 13.86 22.39 -19.28
N ARG A 81 15.03 22.15 -19.90
CA ARG A 81 15.57 20.81 -20.13
C ARG A 81 15.99 20.13 -18.83
N GLN A 82 16.64 20.85 -17.93
CA GLN A 82 17.04 20.33 -16.62
C GLN A 82 15.81 19.97 -15.78
N ASP A 83 14.79 20.83 -15.76
CA ASP A 83 13.53 20.57 -15.06
C ASP A 83 12.79 19.37 -15.66
N ALA A 84 12.76 19.25 -16.99
CA ALA A 84 12.15 18.10 -17.66
C ALA A 84 12.88 16.79 -17.32
N GLU A 85 14.21 16.77 -17.31
CA GLU A 85 14.98 15.57 -16.95
C GLU A 85 14.81 15.23 -15.46
N ALA A 86 14.80 16.24 -14.58
CA ALA A 86 14.54 16.04 -13.16
C ALA A 86 13.13 15.48 -12.90
N LEU A 87 12.10 15.99 -13.61
CA LEU A 87 10.74 15.48 -13.53
C LEU A 87 10.66 14.04 -14.02
N LYS A 88 11.30 13.74 -15.16
CA LYS A 88 11.35 12.38 -15.72
C LYS A 88 12.01 11.40 -14.76
N GLN A 89 13.12 11.78 -14.11
CA GLN A 89 13.77 10.95 -13.09
C GLN A 89 12.86 10.72 -11.90
N ARG A 90 12.22 11.77 -11.37
CA ARG A 90 11.25 11.65 -10.26
C ARG A 90 10.09 10.71 -10.60
N LEU A 91 9.48 10.85 -11.78
CA LEU A 91 8.41 9.98 -12.23
C LEU A 91 8.87 8.54 -12.41
N ALA A 92 10.08 8.33 -12.95
CA ALA A 92 10.64 6.98 -13.09
C ALA A 92 10.89 6.32 -11.73
N ASP A 93 11.38 7.07 -10.74
CA ASP A 93 11.59 6.57 -9.38
C ASP A 93 10.27 6.30 -8.65
N GLU A 94 9.26 7.15 -8.85
CA GLU A 94 7.91 6.94 -8.31
C GLU A 94 7.28 5.66 -8.89
N VAL A 95 7.33 5.49 -10.21
CA VAL A 95 6.84 4.27 -10.88
C VAL A 95 7.58 3.04 -10.38
N ARG A 96 8.90 3.10 -10.19
CA ARG A 96 9.68 1.98 -9.62
C ARG A 96 9.20 1.62 -8.22
N ARG A 97 9.04 2.61 -7.34
CA ARG A 97 8.53 2.39 -5.97
C ARG A 97 7.12 1.80 -5.98
N GLU A 98 6.23 2.28 -6.85
CA GLU A 98 4.89 1.71 -6.97
C GLU A 98 4.91 0.26 -7.46
N VAL A 99 5.76 -0.06 -8.43
CA VAL A 99 5.93 -1.43 -8.93
C VAL A 99 6.48 -2.34 -7.85
N ASP A 100 7.47 -1.89 -7.08
CA ASP A 100 8.05 -2.68 -5.99
C ASP A 100 7.03 -2.90 -4.87
N ASN A 101 6.27 -1.88 -4.48
CA ASN A 101 5.19 -2.00 -3.50
C ASN A 101 4.10 -2.97 -3.99
N LYS A 102 3.68 -2.87 -5.26
CA LYS A 102 2.69 -3.79 -5.84
C LYS A 102 3.23 -5.22 -5.89
N ARG A 103 4.52 -5.40 -6.21
CA ARG A 103 5.17 -6.72 -6.22
C ARG A 103 5.20 -7.32 -4.82
N GLN A 104 5.58 -6.55 -3.81
CA GLN A 104 5.59 -7.01 -2.42
C GLN A 104 4.18 -7.39 -1.94
N LEU A 105 3.18 -6.54 -2.21
CA LEU A 105 1.79 -6.83 -1.87
C LEU A 105 1.29 -8.09 -2.57
N TRP A 106 1.59 -8.24 -3.87
CA TRP A 106 1.21 -9.43 -4.62
C TRP A 106 1.88 -10.69 -4.05
N HIS A 107 3.15 -10.62 -3.68
CA HIS A 107 3.84 -11.74 -3.07
C HIS A 107 3.23 -12.13 -1.72
N GLN A 108 2.93 -11.15 -0.87
CA GLN A 108 2.24 -11.39 0.41
C GLN A 108 0.86 -12.02 0.21
N GLN A 109 0.08 -11.53 -0.77
CA GLN A 109 -1.22 -12.10 -1.11
C GLN A 109 -1.10 -13.54 -1.61
N LEU A 110 -0.12 -13.81 -2.48
CA LEU A 110 0.12 -15.15 -3.01
C LEU A 110 0.52 -16.14 -1.90
N CYS A 111 1.38 -15.74 -0.97
CA CYS A 111 1.74 -16.55 0.19
C CYS A 111 0.51 -16.80 1.09
N ALA A 112 -0.28 -15.77 1.39
CA ALA A 112 -1.49 -15.90 2.18
C ALA A 112 -2.54 -16.82 1.51
N GLU A 113 -2.70 -16.72 0.19
CA GLU A 113 -3.58 -17.61 -0.58
C GLU A 113 -3.08 -19.07 -0.55
N GLN A 114 -1.78 -19.29 -0.70
CA GLN A 114 -1.19 -20.63 -0.65
C GLN A 114 -1.38 -21.27 0.74
N GLU A 115 -1.17 -20.51 1.82
CA GLU A 115 -1.41 -20.96 3.18
C GLU A 115 -2.89 -21.26 3.42
N ALA A 116 -3.79 -20.38 2.96
CA ALA A 116 -5.23 -20.58 3.10
C ALA A 116 -5.72 -21.83 2.36
N GLU A 117 -5.23 -22.07 1.13
CA GLU A 117 -5.56 -23.28 0.37
C GLU A 117 -4.98 -24.54 1.02
N SER A 118 -3.73 -24.50 1.48
CA SER A 118 -3.13 -25.60 2.24
C SER A 118 -3.97 -25.94 3.49
N HIS A 119 -4.35 -24.93 4.26
CA HIS A 119 -5.21 -25.11 5.42
C HIS A 119 -6.58 -25.69 5.06
N ARG A 120 -7.21 -25.23 3.98
CA ARG A 120 -8.49 -25.79 3.49
C ARG A 120 -8.35 -27.26 3.11
N ILE A 121 -7.28 -27.62 2.40
CA ILE A 121 -7.02 -29.00 2.01
C ILE A 121 -6.82 -29.87 3.25
N SER A 122 -5.97 -29.45 4.20
CA SER A 122 -5.76 -30.20 5.44
C SER A 122 -7.05 -30.41 6.22
N GLN A 123 -7.85 -29.36 6.39
CA GLN A 123 -9.15 -29.46 7.08
C GLN A 123 -10.11 -30.43 6.38
N HIS A 124 -10.13 -30.40 5.04
CA HIS A 124 -10.97 -31.32 4.28
C HIS A 124 -10.51 -32.77 4.43
N ILE A 125 -9.19 -33.02 4.38
CA ILE A 125 -8.62 -34.35 4.58
C ILE A 125 -8.91 -34.85 6.00
N GLU A 126 -8.74 -34.03 7.03
CA GLU A 126 -9.05 -34.38 8.43
C GLU A 126 -10.51 -34.81 8.57
N GLN A 127 -11.45 -34.03 8.03
CA GLN A 127 -12.88 -34.34 8.08
C GLN A 127 -13.21 -35.63 7.33
N GLU A 128 -12.67 -35.82 6.13
CA GLU A 128 -12.89 -37.04 5.34
C GLU A 128 -12.30 -38.27 6.02
N LEU A 129 -11.08 -38.19 6.55
CA LEU A 129 -10.43 -39.29 7.28
C LEU A 129 -11.23 -39.67 8.53
N LEU A 130 -11.64 -38.69 9.35
CA LEU A 130 -12.45 -38.95 10.53
C LEU A 130 -13.79 -39.58 10.16
N SER A 131 -14.46 -39.09 9.12
CA SER A 131 -15.72 -39.67 8.66
C SER A 131 -15.56 -41.11 8.13
N SER A 132 -14.42 -41.40 7.51
CA SER A 132 -14.09 -42.72 6.95
C SER A 132 -13.76 -43.70 8.07
N LEU A 133 -12.91 -43.30 9.02
CA LEU A 133 -12.61 -44.08 10.23
C LEU A 133 -13.87 -44.35 11.04
N HIS A 134 -14.72 -43.35 11.22
CA HIS A 134 -15.99 -43.50 11.90
C HIS A 134 -16.88 -44.56 11.23
N ARG A 135 -17.01 -44.52 9.90
CA ARG A 135 -17.76 -45.53 9.13
C ARG A 135 -17.14 -46.92 9.22
N MET A 136 -15.82 -47.05 9.13
CA MET A 136 -15.12 -48.34 9.25
C MET A 136 -15.27 -48.93 10.65
N LEU A 137 -15.15 -48.10 11.68
CA LEU A 137 -15.31 -48.52 13.07
C LEU A 137 -16.76 -48.93 13.36
N LEU A 138 -17.74 -48.23 12.79
CA LEU A 138 -19.15 -48.66 12.81
C LEU A 138 -19.38 -50.01 12.15
N GLN A 139 -18.66 -50.33 11.07
CA GLN A 139 -18.74 -51.65 10.43
C GLN A 139 -18.06 -52.76 11.24
N LEU A 140 -17.09 -52.41 12.10
CA LEU A 140 -16.34 -53.33 12.97
C LEU A 140 -16.92 -53.42 14.39
N ALA A 141 -17.93 -52.60 14.70
CA ALA A 141 -18.66 -52.56 15.96
C ALA A 141 -19.52 -53.81 16.17
N ASP A 142 -18.87 -54.96 16.33
CA ASP A 142 -19.49 -56.22 16.71
C ASP A 142 -19.46 -56.39 18.24
N ARG A 143 -20.17 -57.39 18.77
CA ARG A 143 -20.29 -57.65 20.23
C ARG A 143 -18.95 -57.78 20.97
N SER A 144 -17.88 -58.20 20.28
CA SER A 144 -16.55 -58.32 20.85
C SER A 144 -15.91 -56.98 21.20
N LEU A 145 -16.13 -55.96 20.36
CA LEU A 145 -15.61 -54.60 20.57
C LEU A 145 -16.33 -53.91 21.74
N GLU A 146 -17.63 -54.18 21.89
CA GLU A 146 -18.42 -53.64 23.00
C GLU A 146 -18.00 -54.19 24.36
N GLN A 147 -17.77 -55.51 24.47
CA GLN A 147 -17.23 -56.08 25.71
C GLN A 147 -15.85 -55.49 26.05
N GLN A 148 -15.04 -55.19 25.04
CA GLN A 148 -13.72 -54.60 25.24
C GLN A 148 -13.79 -53.11 25.61
N SER A 149 -14.74 -52.35 25.05
CA SER A 149 -14.96 -50.95 25.40
C SER A 149 -15.53 -50.79 26.81
N LEU A 150 -16.41 -51.68 27.24
CA LEU A 150 -16.91 -51.75 28.63
C LEU A 150 -15.80 -52.03 29.64
N ARG A 151 -14.90 -52.97 29.33
CA ARG A 151 -13.72 -53.21 30.17
C ARG A 151 -12.81 -51.99 30.24
N ALA A 152 -12.56 -51.33 29.10
CA ALA A 152 -11.74 -50.12 29.08
C ALA A 152 -12.38 -48.97 29.87
N PHE A 153 -13.71 -48.84 29.84
CA PHE A 153 -14.45 -47.87 30.66
C PHE A 153 -14.22 -48.10 32.16
N LEU A 154 -14.37 -49.34 32.61
CA LEU A 154 -14.13 -49.70 34.02
C LEU A 154 -12.70 -49.42 34.45
N THR A 155 -11.71 -49.83 33.64
CA THR A 155 -10.29 -49.55 33.93
C THR A 155 -10.02 -48.05 34.03
N LYS A 156 -10.67 -47.22 33.20
CA LYS A 156 -10.51 -45.77 33.29
C LYS A 156 -11.14 -45.20 34.55
N LEU A 157 -12.32 -45.69 34.96
CA LEU A 157 -12.95 -45.29 36.22
C LEU A 157 -12.07 -45.64 37.43
N GLU A 158 -11.37 -46.78 37.39
CA GLU A 158 -10.38 -47.15 38.41
C GLU A 158 -9.19 -46.19 38.44
N GLN A 159 -8.72 -45.72 37.28
CA GLN A 159 -7.56 -44.85 37.13
C GLN A 159 -7.85 -43.35 37.33
N LEU A 160 -9.10 -42.96 37.62
CA LEU A 160 -9.42 -41.58 37.97
C LEU A 160 -8.68 -41.15 39.24
N ASP A 161 -8.22 -39.90 39.24
CA ASP A 161 -7.60 -39.26 40.39
C ASP A 161 -8.59 -39.07 41.54
N ASP A 162 -8.07 -39.06 42.77
CA ASP A 162 -8.91 -39.05 43.98
C ASP A 162 -9.81 -37.81 44.08
N ALA A 163 -9.38 -36.66 43.53
CA ALA A 163 -10.17 -35.44 43.49
C ALA A 163 -11.40 -35.57 42.57
N THR A 164 -11.20 -36.11 41.35
CA THR A 164 -12.29 -36.37 40.40
C THR A 164 -13.23 -37.45 40.93
N ARG A 165 -12.70 -38.52 41.55
CA ARG A 165 -13.52 -39.58 42.16
C ARG A 165 -14.43 -39.05 43.26
N GLN A 166 -13.92 -38.18 44.14
CA GLN A 166 -14.71 -37.56 45.21
C GLN A 166 -15.77 -36.59 44.68
N SER A 167 -15.44 -35.81 43.64
CA SER A 167 -16.42 -34.93 43.00
C SER A 167 -17.56 -35.73 42.35
N LEU A 168 -17.24 -36.86 41.73
CA LEU A 168 -18.23 -37.74 41.10
C LEU A 168 -19.11 -38.43 42.12
N SER A 169 -18.54 -39.00 43.19
CA SER A 169 -19.34 -39.65 44.24
C SER A 169 -20.23 -38.66 45.01
N ALA A 170 -19.76 -37.42 45.21
CA ALA A 170 -20.58 -36.34 45.76
C ALA A 170 -21.74 -35.96 44.84
N ALA A 171 -21.49 -35.84 43.53
CA ALA A 171 -22.53 -35.56 42.54
C ALA A 171 -23.57 -36.70 42.46
N LEU A 172 -23.11 -37.95 42.53
CA LEU A 172 -23.94 -39.15 42.49
C LEU A 172 -24.81 -39.31 43.74
N SER A 173 -24.30 -38.96 44.92
CA SER A 173 -25.06 -39.01 46.18
C SER A 173 -26.05 -37.84 46.35
N ALA A 174 -25.80 -36.71 45.69
CA ALA A 174 -26.69 -35.55 45.66
C ALA A 174 -27.79 -35.65 44.58
N ALA A 175 -27.68 -36.59 43.65
CA ALA A 175 -28.62 -36.77 42.56
C ALA A 175 -30.00 -37.23 43.08
N SER A 176 -31.06 -36.64 42.56
CA SER A 176 -32.45 -37.01 42.87
C SER A 176 -32.94 -38.15 41.98
N THR A 177 -32.30 -38.37 40.83
CA THR A 177 -32.58 -39.48 39.91
C THR A 177 -31.53 -40.58 40.02
N PRO A 178 -31.92 -41.86 39.83
CA PRO A 178 -30.97 -42.96 39.81
C PRO A 178 -29.99 -42.79 38.63
N PRO A 179 -28.69 -43.09 38.82
CA PRO A 179 -27.71 -43.04 37.76
C PRO A 179 -28.10 -43.99 36.62
N ARG A 180 -27.93 -43.54 35.37
CA ARG A 180 -28.28 -44.32 34.18
C ARG A 180 -27.02 -44.72 33.42
N LEU A 181 -26.86 -46.00 33.16
CA LEU A 181 -25.79 -46.53 32.33
C LEU A 181 -26.37 -46.89 30.95
N VAL A 182 -25.98 -46.15 29.92
CA VAL A 182 -26.40 -46.37 28.54
C VAL A 182 -25.31 -47.15 27.80
N THR A 183 -25.69 -48.26 27.16
CA THR A 183 -24.81 -49.07 26.29
C THR A 183 -25.38 -49.21 24.88
N ALA A 184 -24.52 -49.53 23.92
CA ALA A 184 -24.89 -49.67 22.51
C ALA A 184 -25.80 -50.89 22.24
N HIS A 185 -25.60 -51.97 22.98
CA HIS A 185 -26.40 -53.19 22.92
C HIS A 185 -26.92 -53.60 24.30
N PRO A 186 -27.98 -54.44 24.35
CA PRO A 186 -28.52 -54.91 25.61
C PRO A 186 -27.53 -55.84 26.32
N LEU A 187 -27.14 -55.45 27.54
CA LEU A 187 -26.31 -56.26 28.42
C LEU A 187 -27.09 -57.45 28.99
N PRO A 188 -26.51 -58.67 28.99
CA PRO A 188 -27.10 -59.80 29.68
C PRO A 188 -27.15 -59.57 31.20
N PRO A 189 -28.12 -60.18 31.91
CA PRO A 189 -28.36 -59.90 33.33
C PRO A 189 -27.16 -60.23 34.24
N GLU A 190 -26.33 -61.22 33.86
CA GLU A 190 -25.10 -61.56 34.58
C GLU A 190 -24.06 -60.44 34.51
N GLU A 191 -23.91 -59.81 33.34
CA GLU A 191 -22.99 -58.67 33.14
C GLU A 191 -23.51 -57.41 33.83
N GLN A 192 -24.82 -57.18 33.82
CA GLN A 192 -25.44 -56.06 34.55
C GLN A 192 -25.15 -56.16 36.05
N GLN A 193 -25.27 -57.35 36.65
CA GLN A 193 -24.97 -57.56 38.07
C GLN A 193 -23.49 -57.36 38.39
N ALA A 194 -22.59 -57.87 37.54
CA ALA A 194 -21.15 -57.69 37.72
C ALA A 194 -20.74 -56.20 37.61
N LEU A 195 -21.29 -55.49 36.61
CA LEU A 195 -21.06 -54.06 36.41
C LEU A 195 -21.62 -53.21 37.55
N GLN A 196 -22.84 -53.53 38.01
CA GLN A 196 -23.45 -52.86 39.15
C GLN A 196 -22.55 -53.00 40.39
N HIS A 197 -22.06 -54.21 40.68
CA HIS A 197 -21.19 -54.45 41.83
C HIS A 197 -19.87 -53.64 41.73
N GLN A 198 -19.24 -53.60 40.56
CA GLN A 198 -18.01 -52.83 40.36
C GLN A 198 -18.24 -51.31 40.47
N LEU A 199 -19.33 -50.79 39.91
CA LEU A 199 -19.67 -49.38 40.01
C LEU A 199 -20.05 -48.97 41.45
N THR A 200 -20.73 -49.85 42.20
CA THR A 200 -20.97 -49.64 43.62
C THR A 200 -19.66 -49.58 44.42
N GLN A 201 -18.69 -50.44 44.12
CA GLN A 201 -17.39 -50.42 44.78
C GLN A 201 -16.56 -49.17 44.47
N LEU A 202 -16.57 -48.71 43.21
CA LEU A 202 -15.71 -47.60 42.78
C LEU A 202 -16.31 -46.23 43.06
N LEU A 203 -17.63 -46.10 42.99
CA LEU A 203 -18.32 -44.80 43.01
C LEU A 203 -19.43 -44.71 44.08
N SER A 204 -19.65 -45.76 44.88
CA SER A 204 -20.77 -45.85 45.85
C SER A 204 -22.14 -45.60 45.21
N CYS A 205 -22.29 -45.97 43.92
CA CYS A 205 -23.56 -45.88 43.20
C CYS A 205 -24.48 -47.04 43.56
N GLU A 206 -25.66 -46.72 44.07
CA GLU A 206 -26.74 -47.67 44.28
C GLU A 206 -27.88 -47.42 43.27
N ASN A 207 -28.60 -48.46 42.88
CA ASN A 207 -29.77 -48.40 41.96
C ASN A 207 -29.47 -47.84 40.56
N ILE A 208 -28.49 -48.40 39.86
CA ILE A 208 -28.18 -48.02 38.47
C ILE A 208 -29.25 -48.56 37.52
N THR A 209 -29.78 -47.69 36.66
CA THR A 209 -30.70 -48.10 35.58
C THR A 209 -29.89 -48.37 34.31
N PHE A 210 -30.01 -49.57 33.76
CA PHE A 210 -29.37 -49.92 32.48
C PHE A 210 -30.31 -49.57 31.33
N GLU A 211 -29.86 -48.68 30.45
CA GLU A 211 -30.57 -48.29 29.23
C GLU A 211 -29.74 -48.74 28.00
N THR A 212 -30.42 -48.97 26.89
CA THR A 212 -29.77 -49.33 25.62
C THR A 212 -30.12 -48.29 24.58
N ASP A 213 -29.10 -47.72 23.96
CA ASP A 213 -29.22 -46.76 22.86
C ASP A 213 -28.36 -47.22 21.69
N ALA A 214 -29.01 -47.64 20.61
CA ALA A 214 -28.33 -48.12 19.41
C ALA A 214 -27.60 -47.01 18.64
N ASP A 215 -27.91 -45.74 18.91
CA ASP A 215 -27.18 -44.60 18.35
C ASP A 215 -25.85 -44.36 19.09
N LEU A 216 -25.63 -45.04 20.22
CA LEU A 216 -24.37 -45.02 20.95
C LEU A 216 -23.31 -45.84 20.20
N LEU A 217 -22.30 -45.16 19.67
CA LEU A 217 -21.19 -45.74 18.93
C LEU A 217 -20.22 -46.50 19.86
N CYS A 218 -20.54 -47.76 20.18
CA CYS A 218 -19.77 -48.69 21.02
C CYS A 218 -19.13 -48.08 22.28
N GLY A 219 -19.63 -48.45 23.45
CA GLY A 219 -19.11 -47.97 24.73
C GLY A 219 -20.17 -47.90 25.80
N ALA A 220 -19.88 -47.13 26.84
CA ALA A 220 -20.80 -46.86 27.92
C ALA A 220 -20.83 -45.38 28.27
N GLU A 221 -22.02 -44.88 28.56
CA GLU A 221 -22.22 -43.56 29.14
C GLU A 221 -22.92 -43.66 30.49
N LEU A 222 -22.33 -43.02 31.49
CA LEU A 222 -22.95 -42.86 32.80
C LEU A 222 -23.53 -41.44 32.90
N LEU A 223 -24.86 -41.37 32.98
CA LEU A 223 -25.64 -40.15 33.04
C LEU A 223 -26.22 -39.97 34.46
N THR A 224 -26.11 -38.76 34.99
CA THR A 224 -26.62 -38.35 36.31
C THR A 224 -27.17 -36.93 36.24
N ASP A 225 -27.81 -36.44 37.29
CA ASP A 225 -28.32 -35.05 37.37
C ASP A 225 -27.18 -34.03 37.18
N GLY A 226 -26.96 -33.59 35.94
CA GLY A 226 -25.99 -32.56 35.57
C GLY A 226 -24.58 -33.05 35.23
N HIS A 227 -24.26 -34.34 35.35
CA HIS A 227 -22.96 -34.89 34.97
C HIS A 227 -23.08 -36.08 34.02
N LYS A 228 -22.28 -36.06 32.95
CA LYS A 228 -22.16 -37.12 31.95
C LYS A 228 -20.70 -37.57 31.88
N ILE A 229 -20.48 -38.87 32.09
CA ILE A 229 -19.18 -39.51 31.80
C ILE A 229 -19.41 -40.47 30.64
N SER A 230 -18.83 -40.16 29.49
CA SER A 230 -18.86 -41.04 28.32
C SER A 230 -17.48 -41.66 28.10
N TRP A 231 -17.46 -42.97 27.87
CA TRP A 231 -16.33 -43.65 27.27
C TRP A 231 -16.86 -44.43 26.09
N THR A 232 -16.98 -43.70 24.99
CA THR A 232 -17.47 -44.20 23.71
C THR A 232 -16.41 -44.02 22.66
N LEU A 233 -16.47 -44.84 21.61
CA LEU A 233 -15.58 -44.70 20.48
C LEU A 233 -15.69 -43.32 19.82
N ALA A 234 -16.90 -42.74 19.83
CA ALA A 234 -17.15 -41.38 19.37
C ALA A 234 -16.34 -40.33 20.16
N SER A 235 -16.37 -40.41 21.50
CA SER A 235 -15.58 -39.49 22.34
C SER A 235 -14.07 -39.63 22.12
N GLN A 236 -13.57 -40.85 21.84
CA GLN A 236 -12.15 -41.07 21.55
C GLN A 236 -11.74 -40.54 20.18
N LEU A 237 -12.63 -40.60 19.18
CA LEU A 237 -12.41 -39.97 17.89
C LEU A 237 -12.45 -38.44 17.99
N GLU A 238 -13.28 -37.89 18.87
CA GLU A 238 -13.36 -36.45 19.13
C GLU A 238 -12.11 -35.95 19.85
N ASP A 239 -11.63 -36.66 20.88
CA ASP A 239 -10.34 -36.39 21.54
C ASP A 239 -9.16 -36.44 20.54
N LEU A 240 -9.16 -37.43 19.64
CA LEU A 240 -8.15 -37.55 18.59
C LEU A 240 -8.22 -36.38 17.60
N ASN A 241 -9.43 -35.99 17.18
CA ASN A 241 -9.65 -34.83 16.32
C ASN A 241 -9.16 -33.53 16.98
N ASP A 242 -9.40 -33.35 18.28
CA ASP A 242 -8.93 -32.18 19.01
C ASP A 242 -7.41 -32.16 19.14
N HIS A 243 -6.78 -33.33 19.33
CA HIS A 243 -5.33 -33.46 19.32
C HIS A 243 -4.72 -33.13 17.94
N LEU A 244 -5.31 -33.65 16.85
CA LEU A 244 -4.88 -33.36 15.48
C LEU A 244 -5.00 -31.86 15.16
N ARG A 245 -6.10 -31.22 15.57
CA ARG A 245 -6.29 -29.76 15.43
C ARG A 245 -5.24 -28.96 16.20
N GLN A 246 -4.82 -29.45 17.37
CA GLN A 246 -3.79 -28.79 18.18
C GLN A 246 -2.41 -28.90 17.55
N VAL A 247 -2.07 -30.06 16.97
CA VAL A 247 -0.83 -30.27 16.24
C VAL A 247 -0.80 -29.41 14.96
N HIS A 248 -1.90 -29.34 14.21
CA HIS A 248 -1.97 -28.53 12.98
C HIS A 248 -1.78 -27.02 13.25
N LYS A 249 -2.29 -26.51 14.37
CA LYS A 249 -2.07 -25.11 14.80
C LYS A 249 -0.62 -24.78 15.17
N SER A 250 0.21 -25.79 15.42
CA SER A 250 1.61 -25.61 15.85
C SER A 250 2.62 -25.66 14.71
N SER A 251 2.19 -25.95 13.48
CA SER A 251 3.07 -25.94 12.30
C SER A 251 3.41 -24.50 11.88
N PRO A 252 4.69 -24.18 11.61
CA PRO A 252 5.12 -22.81 11.29
C PRO A 252 4.55 -22.36 9.93
N SER A 253 3.98 -21.15 9.91
CA SER A 253 3.60 -20.45 8.68
C SER A 253 4.84 -19.95 7.93
N CYS A 254 4.68 -19.62 6.65
CA CYS A 254 5.71 -19.29 5.64
C CYS A 254 6.50 -17.99 5.94
N ASP A 255 6.36 -17.43 7.14
CA ASP A 255 6.94 -16.16 7.57
C ASP A 255 8.48 -16.20 7.69
N SER A 256 9.09 -17.40 7.73
CA SER A 256 10.54 -17.55 7.87
C SER A 256 11.35 -17.38 6.58
N SER A 257 10.71 -17.37 5.40
CA SER A 257 11.44 -17.44 4.12
C SER A 257 11.62 -16.10 3.39
N VAL A 258 11.01 -15.01 3.86
CA VAL A 258 11.04 -13.70 3.17
C VAL A 258 12.01 -12.71 3.83
N LYS A 259 12.61 -13.03 4.99
CA LYS A 259 13.54 -12.12 5.69
C LYS A 259 15.01 -12.20 5.27
N GLU A 260 15.39 -13.09 4.37
CA GLU A 260 16.81 -13.33 4.00
C GLU A 260 17.16 -13.13 2.51
N ALA A 261 16.32 -12.48 1.70
CA ALA A 261 16.62 -12.20 0.29
C ALA A 261 16.65 -10.69 -0.02
#